data_AF-A0ABD0MV93-F1
#
_entry.id   AF-A0ABD0MV93-F1
#
_cell.length_a   1.000
_cell.length_b   1.000
_cell.length_c   1.000
_cell.angle_alpha   90.00
_cell.angle_beta   90.00
_cell.angle_gamma   90.00
#
_symmetry.space_group_name_H-M   'P 1'
#
loop_
_entity.id
_entity.type
_entity.pdbx_description
1 polymer ?
#
loop_
_entity_poly.entity_id
_entity_poly.type
_entity_poly.pdbx_seq_one_letter_code
_entity_poly.pdbx_strand_id
1 'polypeptide(L)'
;AVDLRGIANFVKHHCNSTIPLVKPRSCTLRICGLEGTVYEGDEEQLEAWKDYYLPERMEMEVIGAIDDFPCDAFGLQLVLLLGEDGRVFACEDELLHLVARNLRDLFQCEMVFPGMETFKLGECFEEP
;
A
#
# COMPACT_ATOMS: atom_id res chain seq x y z
N ALA A 1 10.81 -6.51 -12.15
CA ALA A 1 9.43 -6.12 -12.45
C ALA A 1 8.49 -7.25 -12.04
N VAL A 2 7.49 -6.93 -11.21
CA VAL A 2 6.41 -7.81 -10.79
C VAL A 2 5.30 -7.79 -11.84
N ASP A 3 4.61 -8.92 -12.04
CA ASP A 3 3.40 -8.97 -12.88
C ASP A 3 2.19 -8.38 -12.13
N LEU A 4 2.02 -7.07 -12.20
CA LEU A 4 0.90 -6.38 -11.54
C LEU A 4 -0.47 -6.83 -12.06
N ARG A 5 -0.60 -7.26 -13.31
CA ARG A 5 -1.88 -7.78 -13.84
C ARG A 5 -2.24 -9.11 -13.21
N GLY A 6 -1.25 -9.99 -13.04
CA GLY A 6 -1.38 -11.22 -12.28
C GLY A 6 -1.82 -10.95 -10.83
N ILE A 7 -1.24 -9.93 -10.20
CA ILE A 7 -1.59 -9.50 -8.84
C ILE A 7 -3.02 -8.94 -8.77
N ALA A 8 -3.41 -8.04 -9.66
CA ALA A 8 -4.78 -7.50 -9.73
C ALA A 8 -5.82 -8.63 -9.87
N ASN A 9 -5.53 -9.62 -10.74
CA ASN A 9 -6.36 -10.81 -10.85
C ASN A 9 -6.40 -11.61 -9.56
N PHE A 10 -5.26 -11.84 -8.90
CA PHE A 10 -5.21 -12.54 -7.62
C PHE A 10 -6.06 -11.83 -6.56
N VAL A 11 -5.90 -10.51 -6.41
CA VAL A 11 -6.65 -9.67 -5.47
C VAL A 11 -8.15 -9.79 -5.74
N LYS A 12 -8.58 -9.73 -7.00
CA LYS A 12 -9.98 -9.90 -7.39
C LYS A 12 -10.55 -11.27 -6.99
N HIS A 13 -9.81 -12.34 -7.19
CA HIS A 13 -10.26 -13.71 -6.86
C HIS A 13 -10.27 -14.00 -5.36
N HIS A 14 -9.43 -13.31 -4.59
CA HIS A 14 -9.30 -13.50 -3.15
C HIS A 14 -9.87 -12.34 -2.32
N CYS A 15 -10.65 -11.45 -2.95
CA CYS A 15 -11.26 -10.30 -2.28
C CYS A 15 -12.02 -10.72 -1.01
N ASN A 16 -11.85 -9.94 0.06
CA ASN A 16 -12.32 -10.17 1.43
C ASN A 16 -11.69 -11.36 2.17
N SER A 17 -10.75 -12.09 1.56
CA SER A 17 -9.90 -13.02 2.30
C SER A 17 -8.96 -12.22 3.19
N THR A 18 -8.58 -12.80 4.33
CA THR A 18 -7.70 -12.15 5.30
C THR A 18 -6.39 -12.90 5.46
N ILE A 19 -5.30 -12.17 5.60
CA ILE A 19 -3.96 -12.70 5.88
C ILE A 19 -3.44 -12.05 7.17
N PRO A 20 -3.24 -12.82 8.25
CA PRO A 20 -2.63 -12.29 9.46
C PRO A 20 -1.16 -11.95 9.20
N LEU A 21 -0.71 -10.80 9.71
CA LEU A 21 0.70 -10.41 9.62
C LEU A 21 1.51 -11.05 10.75
N VAL A 22 2.76 -11.42 10.47
CA VAL A 22 3.70 -11.91 11.49
C VAL A 22 4.00 -10.81 12.51
N LYS A 23 4.17 -9.58 12.02
CA LYS A 23 4.23 -8.36 12.81
C LYS A 23 3.64 -7.19 11.99
N PRO A 24 2.91 -6.27 12.65
CA PRO A 24 2.43 -6.35 14.03
C PRO A 24 1.41 -7.50 14.24
N ARG A 25 1.56 -8.27 15.35
CA ARG A 25 0.88 -9.57 15.60
C ARG A 25 -0.64 -9.52 15.69
N SER A 26 -1.23 -8.33 15.80
CA SER A 26 -2.67 -8.09 15.88
C SER A 26 -3.26 -7.58 14.57
N CYS A 27 -2.44 -7.28 13.57
CA CYS A 27 -2.90 -6.72 12.31
C CYS A 27 -3.16 -7.82 11.29
N THR A 28 -4.23 -7.63 10.54
CA THR A 28 -4.67 -8.54 9.51
C THR A 28 -4.86 -7.73 8.24
N LEU A 29 -4.20 -8.15 7.17
CA LEU A 29 -4.44 -7.59 5.85
C LEU A 29 -5.73 -8.21 5.30
N ARG A 30 -6.73 -7.39 4.99
CA ARG A 30 -7.87 -7.79 4.18
C ARG A 30 -7.52 -7.57 2.71
N ILE A 31 -7.55 -8.63 1.92
CA ILE A 31 -7.28 -8.55 0.48
C ILE A 31 -8.47 -7.83 -0.17
N CYS A 32 -8.17 -6.73 -0.85
CA CYS A 32 -9.11 -5.99 -1.68
C CYS A 32 -8.33 -5.15 -2.69
N GLY A 33 -8.99 -4.80 -3.79
CA GLY A 33 -8.52 -3.71 -4.66
C GLY A 33 -9.01 -2.37 -4.15
N LEU A 34 -8.82 -1.30 -4.93
CA LEU A 34 -9.27 0.07 -4.61
C LEU A 34 -10.74 0.12 -4.15
N GLU A 35 -11.62 -0.60 -4.86
CA GLU A 35 -13.06 -0.71 -4.57
C GLU A 35 -13.40 -1.25 -3.16
N GLY A 36 -12.48 -1.94 -2.50
CA GLY A 36 -12.68 -2.44 -1.14
C GLY A 36 -12.01 -1.58 -0.07
N THR A 37 -11.64 -0.35 -0.42
CA THR A 37 -11.00 0.62 0.48
C THR A 37 -11.91 1.81 0.77
N VAL A 38 -11.48 2.71 1.67
CA VAL A 38 -12.12 4.01 1.90
C VAL A 38 -12.06 4.95 0.69
N TYR A 39 -11.30 4.59 -0.35
CA TYR A 39 -11.15 5.31 -1.62
C TYR A 39 -11.89 4.61 -2.78
N GLU A 40 -12.97 3.88 -2.48
CA GLU A 40 -13.83 3.22 -3.50
C GLU A 40 -14.24 4.22 -4.60
N GLY A 41 -14.01 3.86 -5.86
CA GLY A 41 -14.30 4.70 -7.02
C GLY A 41 -13.36 5.90 -7.25
N ASP A 42 -12.35 6.11 -6.40
CA ASP A 42 -11.40 7.22 -6.52
C ASP A 42 -10.14 6.81 -7.32
N GLU A 43 -10.30 6.64 -8.63
CA GLU A 43 -9.19 6.31 -9.53
C GLU A 43 -8.10 7.40 -9.53
N GLU A 44 -8.47 8.67 -9.26
CA GLU A 44 -7.52 9.79 -9.19
C GLU A 44 -6.56 9.63 -8.02
N GLN A 45 -7.04 9.15 -6.86
CA GLN A 45 -6.19 8.85 -5.71
C GLN A 45 -5.16 7.76 -6.02
N LEU A 46 -5.56 6.71 -6.76
CA LEU A 46 -4.63 5.66 -7.17
C LEU A 46 -3.55 6.22 -8.12
N GLU A 47 -3.91 7.07 -9.08
CA GLU A 47 -2.94 7.73 -9.94
C GLU A 47 -2.03 8.69 -9.15
N ALA A 48 -2.55 9.38 -8.13
CA ALA A 48 -1.75 10.24 -7.27
C ALA A 48 -0.66 9.47 -6.51
N TRP A 49 -0.95 8.26 -6.00
CA TRP A 49 0.05 7.40 -5.38
C TRP A 49 1.18 6.98 -6.33
N LYS A 50 0.86 6.82 -7.62
CA LYS A 50 1.83 6.44 -8.65
C LYS A 50 2.72 7.61 -9.07
N ASP A 51 2.17 8.82 -9.10
CA ASP A 51 2.81 9.98 -9.73
C ASP A 51 3.53 10.93 -8.77
N TYR A 52 3.01 11.13 -7.55
CA TYR A 52 3.37 12.33 -6.78
C TYR A 52 4.22 12.11 -5.54
N TYR A 53 4.59 10.87 -5.23
CA TYR A 53 5.36 10.55 -4.02
C TYR A 53 6.82 10.20 -4.30
N LEU A 54 7.12 9.69 -5.49
CA LEU A 54 8.46 9.25 -5.86
C LEU A 54 9.00 10.11 -7.03
N PRO A 55 10.34 10.25 -7.16
CA PRO A 55 10.93 11.08 -8.22
C PRO A 55 10.54 10.66 -9.65
N GLU A 56 10.24 9.38 -9.83
CA GLU A 56 9.73 8.81 -11.07
C GLU A 56 8.40 8.10 -10.79
N ARG A 57 7.48 8.14 -11.76
CA ARG A 57 6.21 7.41 -11.69
C ARG A 57 6.48 5.93 -11.42
N MET A 58 5.76 5.36 -10.47
CA MET A 58 5.81 3.95 -10.15
C MET A 58 4.44 3.32 -10.36
N GLU A 59 4.33 2.33 -11.25
CA GLU A 59 3.09 1.56 -11.34
C GLU A 59 2.87 0.78 -10.04
N MET A 60 1.64 0.85 -9.52
CA MET A 60 1.24 0.24 -8.26
C MET A 60 -0.14 -0.42 -8.38
N GLU A 61 -0.33 -1.49 -7.61
CA GLU A 61 -1.61 -2.18 -7.44
C GLU A 61 -2.01 -2.20 -5.97
N VAL A 62 -3.28 -1.92 -5.66
CA VAL A 62 -3.82 -2.09 -4.30
C VAL A 62 -3.91 -3.58 -4.01
N ILE A 63 -3.21 -4.03 -2.96
CA ILE A 63 -3.21 -5.45 -2.56
C ILE A 63 -4.09 -5.74 -1.34
N GLY A 64 -4.52 -4.70 -0.64
CA GLY A 64 -5.45 -4.81 0.48
C GLY A 64 -5.39 -3.62 1.41
N ALA A 65 -6.11 -3.74 2.53
CA ALA A 65 -6.14 -2.75 3.59
C ALA A 65 -6.06 -3.41 4.97
N ILE A 66 -5.51 -2.68 5.94
CA ILE A 66 -5.61 -3.00 7.36
C ILE A 66 -6.61 -2.02 7.98
N ASP A 67 -7.75 -2.54 8.39
CA ASP A 67 -8.81 -1.75 9.03
C ASP A 67 -8.50 -1.48 10.51
N ASP A 68 -9.06 -0.39 11.04
CA ASP A 68 -8.92 0.05 12.45
C ASP A 68 -7.45 0.19 12.92
N PHE A 69 -6.55 0.57 12.00
CA PHE A 69 -5.14 0.73 12.30
C PHE A 69 -4.90 2.10 12.98
N PRO A 70 -4.21 2.15 14.15
CA PRO A 70 -4.06 3.39 14.93
C PRO A 70 -3.01 4.32 14.30
N CYS A 71 -3.42 5.02 13.25
CA CYS A 71 -2.63 5.93 12.42
C CYS A 71 -3.49 7.11 11.96
N ASP A 72 -2.89 8.05 11.22
CA ASP A 72 -3.59 9.23 10.71
C ASP A 72 -4.28 8.96 9.34
N ALA A 73 -4.23 7.73 8.84
CA ALA A 73 -4.90 7.35 7.60
C ALA A 73 -6.42 7.57 7.67
N PHE A 74 -6.99 8.01 6.55
CA PHE A 74 -8.42 8.27 6.46
C PHE A 74 -9.24 7.02 6.82
N GLY A 75 -10.23 7.19 7.70
CA GLY A 75 -11.05 6.09 8.20
C GLY A 75 -10.29 5.03 9.01
N LEU A 76 -9.08 5.33 9.51
CA LEU A 76 -8.17 4.38 10.16
C LEU A 76 -7.87 3.14 9.30
N GLN A 77 -7.93 3.31 7.98
CA GLN A 77 -7.70 2.23 7.04
C GLN A 77 -6.37 2.42 6.32
N LEU A 78 -5.39 1.62 6.72
CA LEU A 78 -4.06 1.65 6.12
C LEU A 78 -4.06 0.82 4.83
N VAL A 79 -4.11 1.50 3.68
CA VAL A 79 -4.14 0.88 2.34
C VAL A 79 -2.72 0.45 1.94
N LEU A 80 -2.56 -0.81 1.53
CA LEU A 80 -1.29 -1.36 1.07
C LEU A 80 -1.25 -1.46 -0.46
N LEU A 81 -0.13 -1.00 -1.02
CA LEU A 81 0.17 -0.95 -2.45
C LEU A 81 1.39 -1.81 -2.75
N LEU A 82 1.37 -2.53 -3.87
CA LEU A 82 2.53 -3.23 -4.42
C LEU A 82 3.04 -2.48 -5.63
N GLY A 83 4.28 -1.98 -5.56
CA GLY A 83 4.96 -1.37 -6.71
C GLY A 83 5.42 -2.41 -7.73
N GLU A 84 5.56 -2.00 -8.98
CA GLU A 84 6.09 -2.85 -10.06
C GLU A 84 7.54 -3.33 -9.81
N ASP A 85 8.29 -2.63 -8.95
CA ASP A 85 9.61 -3.05 -8.50
C ASP A 85 9.58 -4.13 -7.39
N GLY A 86 8.37 -4.44 -6.90
CA GLY A 86 8.10 -5.42 -5.87
C GLY A 86 8.09 -4.87 -4.44
N ARG A 87 8.39 -3.59 -4.22
CA ARG A 87 8.29 -2.96 -2.90
C ARG A 87 6.82 -2.80 -2.49
N VAL A 88 6.58 -2.84 -1.19
CA VAL A 88 5.24 -2.69 -0.62
C VAL A 88 5.16 -1.37 0.13
N PHE A 89 4.16 -0.57 -0.22
CA PHE A 89 3.92 0.73 0.38
C PHE A 89 2.62 0.74 1.19
N ALA A 90 2.52 1.67 2.14
CA ALA A 90 1.28 1.97 2.85
C ALA A 90 0.97 3.47 2.76
N CYS A 91 -0.29 3.82 2.53
CA CYS A 91 -0.75 5.21 2.47
C CYS A 91 -1.27 5.67 3.83
N GLU A 92 -0.74 6.78 4.35
CA GLU A 92 -1.19 7.48 5.55
C GLU A 92 -1.28 8.98 5.25
N ASP A 93 -2.50 9.52 5.09
CA ASP A 93 -2.72 10.95 4.79
C ASP A 93 -1.89 11.43 3.57
N GLU A 94 -1.00 12.42 3.73
CA GLU A 94 -0.08 12.91 2.70
C GLU A 94 1.28 12.16 2.67
N LEU A 95 1.35 10.97 3.25
CA LEU A 95 2.56 10.15 3.37
C LEU A 95 2.39 8.79 2.67
N LEU A 96 3.43 8.41 1.94
CA LEU A 96 3.60 7.07 1.40
C LEU A 96 4.79 6.41 2.11
N HIS A 97 4.54 5.30 2.79
CA HIS A 97 5.56 4.61 3.56
C HIS A 97 6.02 3.34 2.88
N LEU A 98 7.32 3.13 2.76
CA LEU A 98 7.88 1.84 2.36
C LEU A 98 7.83 0.87 3.56
N VAL A 99 6.83 -0.01 3.60
CA VAL A 99 6.56 -0.88 4.75
C VAL A 99 7.17 -2.28 4.63
N ALA A 100 7.50 -2.73 3.42
CA ALA A 100 8.27 -3.96 3.19
C ALA A 100 9.04 -3.91 1.86
N ARG A 101 10.18 -4.60 1.78
CA ARG A 101 10.99 -4.65 0.54
C ARG A 101 10.40 -5.56 -0.52
N ASN A 102 9.49 -6.44 -0.13
CA ASN A 102 8.77 -7.38 -1.00
C ASN A 102 7.64 -8.08 -0.22
N LEU A 103 6.76 -8.80 -0.94
CA LEU A 103 5.66 -9.56 -0.35
C LEU A 103 6.13 -10.65 0.63
N ARG A 104 7.31 -11.26 0.40
CA ARG A 104 7.85 -12.25 1.34
C ARG A 104 8.13 -11.58 2.69
N ASP A 105 8.79 -10.42 2.69
CA ASP A 105 9.10 -9.70 3.92
C ASP A 105 7.82 -9.25 4.64
N LEU A 106 6.82 -8.74 3.89
CA LEU A 106 5.51 -8.37 4.43
C LEU A 106 4.85 -9.52 5.21
N PHE A 107 4.79 -10.71 4.61
CA PHE A 107 4.04 -11.83 5.17
C PHE A 107 4.84 -12.79 6.06
N GLN A 108 6.17 -12.84 5.94
CA GLN A 108 7.03 -13.80 6.66
C GLN A 108 7.92 -13.14 7.71
N CYS A 109 8.18 -11.84 7.61
CA CYS A 109 9.07 -11.12 8.51
C CYS A 109 8.30 -10.09 9.34
N GLU A 110 8.05 -8.91 8.76
CA GLU A 110 7.32 -7.82 9.40
C GLU A 110 6.87 -6.76 8.38
N MET A 111 5.74 -6.14 8.66
CA MET A 111 5.40 -4.83 8.13
C MET A 111 6.00 -3.78 9.05
N VAL A 112 6.92 -2.96 8.54
CA VAL A 112 7.52 -1.85 9.29
C VAL A 112 6.60 -0.65 9.17
N PHE A 113 6.10 -0.12 10.28
CA PHE A 113 5.30 1.09 10.32
C PHE A 113 5.87 2.08 11.36
N PRO A 114 6.01 3.40 11.08
CA PRO A 114 5.53 4.13 9.89
C PRO A 114 6.13 3.66 8.58
N GLY A 115 7.44 3.43 8.49
CA GLY A 115 8.07 2.81 7.31
C GLY A 115 9.58 2.69 7.46
N MET A 116 10.24 1.96 6.55
CA MET A 116 11.71 2.01 6.41
C MET A 116 12.16 3.33 5.76
N GLU A 117 11.33 3.82 4.85
CA GLU A 117 11.43 5.13 4.19
C GLU A 117 10.02 5.71 4.16
N THR A 118 9.90 7.03 4.19
CA THR A 118 8.64 7.76 4.10
C THR A 118 8.81 8.84 3.05
N PHE A 119 7.83 8.95 2.16
CA PHE A 119 7.79 9.93 1.09
C PHE A 119 6.60 10.84 1.32
N LYS A 120 6.82 12.15 1.32
CA LYS A 120 5.74 13.13 1.41
C LYS A 120 5.25 13.51 0.01
N LEU A 121 3.94 13.69 -0.13
CA LEU A 121 3.34 14.17 -1.37
C LEU A 121 4.06 15.41 -1.90
N GLY A 122 4.54 15.34 -3.14
CA GLY A 122 5.16 16.46 -3.87
C GLY A 122 6.61 16.80 -3.48
N GLU A 123 7.12 16.30 -2.35
CA GLU A 123 8.44 16.67 -1.82
C GLU A 123 9.58 16.37 -2.80
N CYS A 124 9.47 15.28 -3.57
CA CYS A 124 10.48 14.89 -4.55
C CYS A 124 10.61 15.85 -5.76
N PHE A 125 9.70 16.82 -5.92
CA PHE A 125 9.74 17.83 -6.97
C PHE A 125 10.14 19.22 -6.47
N GLU A 126 10.37 19.38 -5.16
CA GLU A 126 10.84 20.64 -4.60
C GLU A 126 12.31 20.89 -5.02
N GLU A 127 12.66 22.16 -5.25
CA GLU A 127 14.05 22.54 -5.51
C GLU A 127 14.88 22.39 -4.21
N PRO A 128 16.14 21.91 -4.28
CA PRO A 128 17.00 21.69 -3.11
C PRO A 128 17.37 22.95 -2.31
#